data_AF-A0A101GF43-F1
#
_entry.id   AF-A0A101GF43-F1
#
_cell.length_a   1.000
_cell.length_b   1.000
_cell.length_c   1.000
_cell.angle_alpha   90.00
_cell.angle_beta   90.00
_cell.angle_gamma   90.00
#
_symmetry.space_group_name_H-M   'P 1'
#
loop_
_entity.id
_entity.type
_entity.pdbx_description
1 polymer ?
#
loop_
_entity_poly.entity_id
_entity_poly.type
_entity_poly.pdbx_seq_one_letter_code
_entity_poly.pdbx_strand_id
1 'polypeptide(L)'
;MDKITAQHLIEKTFNESFSEAQFTLFTKNLLNDLEQGEKVRSYSGNYIWDDFKEHINTYKRIGKYIDPNGEAMDVLIVEVKSIAKLERARTALRNFVIKHLSRFSKDYALVAFYSKEDRGAEWRFSFIKLEYQSVLDEEKGKVKTRTEFTPAKRYSFLVGKYEKTHTAKNQLLPLLQNISNNPTIEELEAAFSIEKVTDEFFNQYKDLYIKLYEHLENDNRVKAEFENAGINNARFTKKLLGQIVFLYFLQKKGWLGVAQNARWGTGNKRFVQELFELAQSEKLNFFKDKLQYLFYEALAKERDNVNSYYKRFDCRIPFLNGGLFEADYNWREANISIPEDLFRNVEKNKSGDVGTGILDVFDRYNFTIKEDEPLDKEVAVDPEMLGKVFENMLDITERKSKGAFYTPREIVHYMCQESLIHYLDNSLNSGTNNYQELGSNQTKLFSDVETKNGQVSIEIEHGKQILVPQKDIELFIRKGHFAIENDERVATKGETKTYQYQLPEKMAPGIYHMSKLLDQMQGRTSLTTILFYPGSIEG
;
A
#
# COMPACT_ATOMS: atom_id res chain seq x y z
N MET A 1 -15.62 6.14 28.60
CA MET A 1 -16.69 5.14 28.75
C MET A 1 -16.10 3.96 29.51
N ASP A 2 -16.88 3.07 30.15
CA ASP A 2 -16.26 1.85 30.71
C ASP A 2 -15.68 0.98 29.58
N LYS A 3 -14.66 0.16 29.90
CA LYS A 3 -13.90 -0.60 28.91
C LYS A 3 -14.81 -1.54 28.08
N ILE A 4 -15.78 -2.19 28.72
CA ILE A 4 -16.62 -3.20 28.06
C ILE A 4 -17.59 -2.53 27.09
N THR A 5 -18.22 -1.43 27.51
CA THR A 5 -19.12 -0.67 26.64
C THR A 5 -18.36 -0.07 25.44
N ALA A 6 -17.15 0.45 25.66
CA ALA A 6 -16.32 0.98 24.58
C ALA A 6 -15.92 -0.11 23.58
N GLN A 7 -15.51 -1.29 24.07
CA GLN A 7 -15.22 -2.43 23.21
C GLN A 7 -16.44 -2.88 22.41
N HIS A 8 -17.61 -2.97 23.05
CA HIS A 8 -18.84 -3.36 22.37
C HIS A 8 -19.27 -2.35 21.30
N LEU A 9 -19.09 -1.04 21.56
CA LEU A 9 -19.38 0.02 20.58
C LEU A 9 -18.48 -0.10 19.34
N ILE A 10 -17.18 -0.30 19.54
CA ILE A 10 -16.21 -0.50 18.46
C ILE A 10 -16.59 -1.76 17.66
N GLU A 11 -16.82 -2.89 18.34
CA GLU A 11 -17.13 -4.17 17.68
C GLU A 11 -18.45 -4.08 16.89
N LYS A 12 -19.49 -3.50 17.46
CA LYS A 12 -20.77 -3.31 16.78
C LYS A 12 -20.66 -2.37 15.58
N THR A 13 -19.76 -1.40 15.62
CA THR A 13 -19.54 -0.47 14.50
C THR A 13 -18.71 -1.13 13.41
N PHE A 14 -17.58 -1.76 13.76
CA PHE A 14 -16.57 -2.19 12.81
C PHE A 14 -16.63 -3.68 12.40
N ASN A 15 -17.33 -4.56 13.13
CA ASN A 15 -17.54 -5.97 12.73
C ASN A 15 -18.84 -6.18 11.94
N GLU A 16 -19.63 -5.13 11.72
CA GLU A 16 -20.89 -5.21 10.99
C GLU A 16 -20.80 -4.48 9.65
N SER A 17 -21.81 -4.70 8.81
CA SER A 17 -22.00 -3.90 7.60
C SER A 17 -22.18 -2.43 7.96
N PHE A 18 -21.67 -1.53 7.09
CA PHE A 18 -21.74 -0.09 7.33
C PHE A 18 -23.17 0.38 7.63
N SER A 19 -23.33 1.04 8.77
CA SER A 19 -24.58 1.65 9.22
C SER A 19 -24.32 3.09 9.61
N GLU A 20 -24.96 4.04 8.93
CA GLU A 20 -24.84 5.46 9.23
C GLU A 20 -25.19 5.78 10.68
N ALA A 21 -26.22 5.12 11.23
CA ALA A 21 -26.64 5.32 12.62
C ALA A 21 -25.57 4.85 13.61
N GLN A 22 -24.98 3.67 13.38
CA GLN A 22 -23.92 3.14 14.25
C GLN A 22 -22.64 3.98 14.12
N PHE A 23 -22.25 4.34 12.90
CA PHE A 23 -21.08 5.20 12.68
C PHE A 23 -21.25 6.56 13.34
N THR A 24 -22.42 7.19 13.21
CA THR A 24 -22.70 8.47 13.87
C THR A 24 -22.64 8.36 15.39
N LEU A 25 -23.20 7.28 15.95
CA LEU A 25 -23.13 6.99 17.39
C LEU A 25 -21.68 6.82 17.83
N PHE A 26 -20.90 6.03 17.12
CA PHE A 26 -19.48 5.84 17.38
C PHE A 26 -18.73 7.18 17.37
N THR A 27 -18.89 8.00 16.33
CA THR A 27 -18.19 9.29 16.21
C THR A 27 -18.58 10.29 17.31
N LYS A 28 -19.82 10.25 17.80
CA LYS A 28 -20.25 11.07 18.94
C LYS A 28 -19.59 10.67 20.25
N ASN A 29 -19.36 9.38 20.45
CA ASN A 29 -18.70 8.89 21.65
C ASN A 29 -17.17 9.04 21.56
N LEU A 30 -16.63 9.00 20.34
CA LEU A 30 -15.21 9.26 20.10
C LEU A 30 -14.88 10.75 20.23
N LEU A 31 -15.79 11.62 19.80
CA LEU A 31 -15.64 13.09 19.76
C LEU A 31 -16.79 13.72 20.54
N ASN A 32 -16.61 13.99 21.84
CA ASN A 32 -17.73 14.35 22.72
C ASN A 32 -18.45 15.65 22.27
N ASP A 33 -17.69 16.61 21.71
CA ASP A 33 -18.21 17.90 21.23
C ASP A 33 -18.40 17.96 19.71
N LEU A 34 -18.84 16.86 19.10
CA LEU A 34 -19.14 16.84 17.67
C LEU A 34 -20.36 17.72 17.34
N GLU A 35 -20.11 18.92 16.79
CA GLU A 35 -21.15 19.83 16.30
C GLU A 35 -21.85 19.22 15.08
N GLN A 36 -23.06 18.71 15.28
CA GLN A 36 -23.95 18.35 14.19
C GLN A 36 -24.72 19.59 13.76
N GLY A 37 -24.50 20.07 12.54
CA GLY A 37 -25.30 21.19 12.02
C GLY A 37 -26.79 20.84 12.03
N GLU A 38 -27.65 21.86 12.21
CA GLU A 38 -29.13 21.71 12.31
C GLU A 38 -29.77 20.89 11.17
N LYS A 39 -29.06 20.74 10.03
CA LYS A 39 -29.37 19.78 8.97
C LYS A 39 -28.10 19.11 8.47
N VAL A 40 -28.03 17.79 8.59
CA VAL A 40 -26.94 17.01 7.98
C VAL A 40 -27.10 17.05 6.46
N ARG A 41 -26.25 17.83 5.78
CA ARG A 41 -26.32 18.03 4.33
C ARG A 41 -25.75 16.79 3.62
N SER A 42 -26.60 16.14 2.84
CA SER A 42 -26.21 15.09 1.89
C SER A 42 -26.06 15.70 0.51
N TYR A 43 -24.95 15.39 -0.15
CA TYR A 43 -24.60 15.88 -1.48
C TYR A 43 -24.61 14.70 -2.45
N SER A 44 -25.31 14.85 -3.58
CA SER A 44 -25.45 13.84 -4.62
C SER A 44 -25.59 14.48 -6.00
N GLY A 45 -25.40 13.69 -7.06
CA GLY A 45 -25.60 14.15 -8.44
C GLY A 45 -24.74 15.37 -8.79
N ASN A 46 -25.39 16.51 -9.07
CA ASN A 46 -24.71 17.75 -9.48
C ASN A 46 -23.87 18.41 -8.38
N TYR A 47 -24.04 18.00 -7.12
CA TYR A 47 -23.24 18.51 -6.01
C TYR A 47 -21.90 17.78 -5.83
N ILE A 48 -21.66 16.72 -6.59
CA ILE A 48 -20.37 16.03 -6.64
C ILE A 48 -19.56 16.65 -7.77
N TRP A 49 -18.28 16.92 -7.52
CA TRP A 49 -17.38 17.44 -8.54
C TRP A 49 -17.26 16.45 -9.71
N ASP A 50 -17.26 16.96 -10.94
CA ASP A 50 -17.39 16.15 -12.15
C ASP A 50 -16.26 15.13 -12.32
N ASP A 51 -15.05 15.49 -11.87
CA ASP A 51 -13.85 14.66 -11.87
C ASP A 51 -13.97 13.43 -10.96
N PHE A 52 -14.76 13.50 -9.88
CA PHE A 52 -14.96 12.37 -8.96
C PHE A 52 -16.25 11.59 -9.18
N LYS A 53 -17.09 11.99 -10.15
CA LYS A 53 -18.37 11.31 -10.43
C LYS A 53 -18.20 9.86 -10.87
N GLU A 54 -17.04 9.45 -11.38
CA GLU A 54 -16.76 8.04 -11.71
C GLU A 54 -16.48 7.16 -10.50
N HIS A 55 -16.18 7.77 -9.36
CA HIS A 55 -15.78 7.08 -8.14
C HIS A 55 -16.83 7.17 -7.04
N ILE A 56 -17.55 8.30 -6.94
CA ILE A 56 -18.39 8.63 -5.79
C ILE A 56 -19.86 8.80 -6.22
N ASN A 57 -20.76 8.20 -5.44
CA ASN A 57 -22.21 8.32 -5.61
C ASN A 57 -22.78 9.46 -4.79
N THR A 58 -22.41 9.55 -3.51
CA THR A 58 -22.90 10.54 -2.55
C THR A 58 -21.84 10.82 -1.48
N TYR A 59 -21.91 11.99 -0.84
CA TYR A 59 -21.17 12.24 0.40
C TYR A 59 -21.99 13.08 1.38
N LYS A 60 -21.73 12.92 2.67
CA LYS A 60 -22.47 13.56 3.76
C LYS A 60 -21.50 14.02 4.83
N ARG A 61 -21.60 15.28 5.25
CA ARG A 61 -20.85 15.81 6.40
C ARG A 61 -21.71 15.67 7.65
N ILE A 62 -21.35 14.74 8.54
CA ILE A 62 -22.16 14.40 9.72
C ILE A 62 -21.85 15.26 10.94
N GLY A 63 -20.69 15.92 10.96
CA GLY A 63 -20.36 16.86 12.02
C GLY A 63 -19.03 17.57 11.80
N LYS A 64 -18.79 18.57 12.65
CA LYS A 64 -17.53 19.29 12.78
C LYS A 64 -17.04 19.09 14.20
N TYR A 65 -15.77 18.77 14.35
CA TYR A 65 -15.10 18.67 15.64
C TYR A 65 -14.05 19.78 15.74
N ILE A 66 -13.91 20.35 16.93
CA ILE A 66 -12.82 21.26 17.26
C ILE A 66 -12.10 20.62 18.44
N ASP A 67 -10.81 20.38 18.29
CA ASP A 67 -10.01 19.77 19.35
C ASP A 67 -9.67 20.80 20.46
N PRO A 68 -9.11 20.36 21.61
CA PRO A 68 -8.73 21.27 22.68
C PRO A 68 -7.70 22.35 22.29
N ASN A 69 -6.96 22.14 21.19
CA ASN A 69 -5.96 23.07 20.67
C ASN A 69 -6.57 24.08 19.66
N GLY A 70 -7.85 23.94 19.33
CA GLY A 70 -8.57 24.81 18.39
C GLY A 70 -8.50 24.35 16.93
N GLU A 71 -7.95 23.17 16.65
CA GLU A 71 -7.89 22.61 15.30
C GLU A 71 -9.26 22.03 14.90
N ALA A 72 -9.70 22.33 13.66
CA ALA A 72 -11.01 21.92 13.18
C ALA A 72 -10.93 20.73 12.22
N MET A 73 -11.74 19.71 12.49
CA MET A 73 -11.85 18.49 11.70
C MET A 73 -13.28 18.23 11.23
N ASP A 74 -13.44 17.77 10.00
CA ASP A 74 -14.74 17.33 9.47
C ASP A 74 -14.92 15.81 9.61
N VAL A 75 -16.15 15.39 9.91
CA VAL A 75 -16.53 13.97 9.88
C VAL A 75 -17.46 13.72 8.69
N LEU A 76 -17.04 12.82 7.80
CA LEU A 76 -17.67 12.56 6.51
C LEU A 76 -18.10 11.10 6.38
N ILE A 77 -19.16 10.88 5.63
CA ILE A 77 -19.58 9.59 5.08
C ILE A 77 -19.57 9.72 3.56
N VAL A 78 -18.88 8.81 2.88
CA VAL A 78 -18.74 8.83 1.42
C VAL A 78 -19.17 7.48 0.85
N GLU A 79 -20.17 7.53 -0.03
CA GLU A 79 -20.64 6.36 -0.79
C GLU A 79 -19.85 6.23 -2.09
N VAL A 80 -19.11 5.14 -2.23
CA VAL A 80 -18.30 4.80 -3.39
C VAL A 80 -19.11 3.91 -4.34
N LYS A 81 -18.93 4.12 -5.65
CA LYS A 81 -19.68 3.46 -6.72
C LYS A 81 -19.61 1.94 -6.71
N SER A 82 -18.45 1.37 -6.42
CA SER A 82 -18.23 -0.08 -6.39
C SER A 82 -17.19 -0.49 -5.37
N ILE A 83 -17.20 -1.76 -4.97
CA ILE A 83 -16.22 -2.37 -4.07
C ILE A 83 -14.82 -2.32 -4.71
N ALA A 84 -14.75 -2.56 -6.03
CA ALA A 84 -13.49 -2.47 -6.76
C ALA A 84 -12.86 -1.06 -6.67
N LYS A 85 -13.68 0.00 -6.74
CA LYS A 85 -13.20 1.38 -6.56
C LYS A 85 -12.84 1.65 -5.10
N LEU A 86 -13.61 1.12 -4.14
CA LEU A 86 -13.29 1.21 -2.72
C LEU A 86 -11.89 0.64 -2.42
N GLU A 87 -11.52 -0.48 -3.06
CA GLU A 87 -10.20 -1.13 -2.91
C GLU A 87 -9.08 -0.47 -3.72
N ARG A 88 -9.34 -0.11 -4.98
CA ARG A 88 -8.30 0.25 -5.96
C ARG A 88 -8.13 1.75 -6.15
N ALA A 89 -9.17 2.56 -5.96
CA ALA A 89 -9.13 4.00 -6.25
C ALA A 89 -8.69 4.82 -5.03
N ARG A 90 -7.63 4.37 -4.35
CA ARG A 90 -7.09 4.95 -3.11
C ARG A 90 -6.74 6.44 -3.25
N THR A 91 -5.98 6.75 -4.29
CA THR A 91 -5.59 8.13 -4.66
C THR A 91 -6.80 8.99 -4.97
N ALA A 92 -7.74 8.51 -5.79
CA ALA A 92 -8.95 9.26 -6.12
C ALA A 92 -9.82 9.57 -4.88
N LEU A 93 -10.00 8.60 -3.97
CA LEU A 93 -10.74 8.80 -2.74
C LEU A 93 -10.04 9.80 -1.80
N ARG A 94 -8.71 9.78 -1.74
CA ARG A 94 -7.91 10.77 -1.01
C ARG A 94 -8.08 12.15 -1.63
N ASN A 95 -7.87 12.28 -2.94
CA ASN A 95 -7.96 13.54 -3.68
C ASN A 95 -9.35 14.18 -3.56
N PHE A 96 -10.42 13.37 -3.55
CA PHE A 96 -11.76 13.86 -3.29
C PHE A 96 -11.88 14.56 -1.93
N VAL A 97 -11.34 13.94 -0.86
CA VAL A 97 -11.39 14.52 0.48
C VAL A 97 -10.51 15.75 0.57
N ILE A 98 -9.34 15.77 -0.08
CA ILE A 98 -8.49 16.97 -0.20
C ILE A 98 -9.28 18.12 -0.82
N LYS A 99 -9.99 17.86 -1.93
CA LYS A 99 -10.82 18.87 -2.60
C LYS A 99 -11.93 19.40 -1.70
N HIS A 100 -12.54 18.53 -0.88
CA HIS A 100 -13.49 18.95 0.16
C HIS A 100 -12.81 19.85 1.20
N LEU A 101 -11.70 19.39 1.79
CA LEU A 101 -10.95 20.12 2.82
C LEU A 101 -10.51 21.51 2.36
N SER A 102 -9.93 21.62 1.15
CA SER A 102 -9.56 22.91 0.56
C SER A 102 -10.76 23.82 0.30
N ARG A 103 -11.91 23.27 -0.14
CA ARG A 103 -13.12 24.05 -0.41
C ARG A 103 -13.74 24.65 0.86
N PHE A 104 -13.62 23.95 1.99
CA PHE A 104 -14.21 24.35 3.27
C PHE A 104 -13.20 24.91 4.27
N SER A 105 -11.95 25.13 3.86
CA SER A 105 -10.85 25.65 4.69
C SER A 105 -10.70 24.83 5.98
N LYS A 106 -10.49 23.53 5.80
CA LYS A 106 -10.24 22.54 6.86
C LYS A 106 -8.97 21.78 6.53
N ASP A 107 -8.30 21.30 7.56
CA ASP A 107 -7.02 20.61 7.43
C ASP A 107 -7.14 19.10 7.69
N TYR A 108 -8.20 18.69 8.39
CA TYR A 108 -8.38 17.33 8.87
C TYR A 108 -9.77 16.79 8.55
N ALA A 109 -9.84 15.51 8.19
CA ALA A 109 -11.10 14.77 8.06
C ALA A 109 -11.02 13.34 8.60
N LEU A 110 -12.09 12.93 9.28
CA LEU A 110 -12.42 11.52 9.51
C LEU A 110 -13.49 11.10 8.52
N VAL A 111 -13.27 10.00 7.80
CA VAL A 111 -14.11 9.60 6.67
C VAL A 111 -14.46 8.13 6.74
N ALA A 112 -15.75 7.80 6.64
CA ALA A 112 -16.20 6.44 6.37
C ALA A 112 -16.49 6.27 4.86
N PHE A 113 -15.72 5.43 4.18
CA PHE A 113 -15.96 5.05 2.78
C PHE A 113 -16.64 3.68 2.73
N TYR A 114 -17.80 3.60 2.07
CA TYR A 114 -18.53 2.35 1.91
C TYR A 114 -19.12 2.22 0.51
N SER A 115 -19.52 1.02 0.10
CA SER A 115 -20.29 0.79 -1.12
C SER A 115 -21.64 0.15 -0.80
N LYS A 116 -22.64 0.35 -1.67
CA LYS A 116 -23.92 -0.35 -1.58
C LYS A 116 -23.94 -1.68 -2.34
N GLU A 117 -22.92 -1.95 -3.17
CA GLU A 117 -22.83 -3.15 -4.01
C GLU A 117 -22.86 -4.45 -3.19
N ASP A 118 -22.18 -4.47 -2.04
CA ASP A 118 -22.19 -5.56 -1.05
C ASP A 118 -23.03 -5.23 0.19
N ARG A 119 -23.88 -4.20 0.13
CA ARG A 119 -24.61 -3.65 1.28
C ARG A 119 -23.67 -3.17 2.41
N GLY A 120 -22.47 -2.71 2.08
CA GLY A 120 -21.50 -2.18 3.02
C GLY A 120 -20.83 -3.25 3.87
N ALA A 121 -20.77 -4.50 3.39
CA ALA A 121 -20.12 -5.59 4.11
C ALA A 121 -18.63 -5.33 4.37
N GLU A 122 -17.96 -4.63 3.45
CA GLU A 122 -16.62 -4.07 3.63
C GLU A 122 -16.66 -2.53 3.51
N TRP A 123 -15.99 -1.85 4.43
CA TRP A 123 -15.89 -0.39 4.43
C TRP A 123 -14.57 0.07 5.05
N ARG A 124 -14.21 1.34 4.83
CA ARG A 124 -12.95 1.90 5.33
C ARG A 124 -13.20 3.09 6.23
N PHE A 125 -12.58 3.07 7.40
CA PHE A 125 -12.52 4.22 8.30
C PHE A 125 -11.16 4.90 8.13
N SER A 126 -11.16 6.14 7.63
CA SER A 126 -9.93 6.84 7.23
C SER A 126 -9.75 8.16 7.99
N PHE A 127 -8.52 8.47 8.38
CA PHE A 127 -8.08 9.79 8.83
C PHE A 127 -7.25 10.43 7.72
N ILE A 128 -7.55 11.69 7.36
CA ILE A 128 -6.89 12.42 6.28
C ILE A 128 -6.47 13.79 6.79
N LYS A 129 -5.19 14.13 6.58
CA LYS A 129 -4.56 15.39 7.01
C LYS A 129 -3.88 16.08 5.83
N LEU A 130 -4.10 17.38 5.65
CA LEU A 130 -3.34 18.22 4.73
C LEU A 130 -1.99 18.63 5.35
N GLU A 131 -0.87 18.33 4.70
CA GLU A 131 0.47 18.75 5.16
C GLU A 131 1.01 19.97 4.40
N TYR A 132 0.90 21.16 5.00
CA TYR A 132 1.40 22.39 4.38
C TYR A 132 2.92 22.40 4.24
N GLN A 133 3.41 22.40 3.00
CA GLN A 133 4.81 22.71 2.73
C GLN A 133 5.01 24.23 2.75
N SER A 134 5.81 24.69 3.71
CA SER A 134 6.27 26.08 3.75
C SER A 134 7.47 26.22 2.82
N VAL A 135 7.31 26.92 1.70
CA VAL A 135 8.43 27.22 0.80
C VAL A 135 8.83 28.68 1.02
N LEU A 136 10.12 28.91 1.25
CA LEU A 136 10.70 30.26 1.30
C LEU A 136 10.75 30.82 -0.13
N ASP A 137 10.11 31.96 -0.34
CA ASP A 137 10.21 32.71 -1.60
C ASP A 137 11.54 33.47 -1.57
N GLU A 138 12.59 32.90 -2.19
CA GLU A 138 13.96 33.44 -2.19
C GLU A 138 14.04 34.86 -2.77
N GLU A 139 13.11 35.25 -3.66
CA GLU A 139 13.09 36.59 -4.25
C GLU A 139 12.53 37.68 -3.33
N LYS A 140 11.74 37.31 -2.31
CA LYS A 140 11.01 38.27 -1.46
C LYS A 140 11.29 38.15 0.03
N GLY A 141 12.10 37.17 0.46
CA GLY A 141 12.41 36.94 1.88
C GLY A 141 11.19 36.71 2.75
N LYS A 142 10.05 36.32 2.15
CA LYS A 142 8.79 36.04 2.83
C LYS A 142 8.48 34.56 2.70
N VAL A 143 8.21 33.90 3.83
CA VAL A 143 7.64 32.54 3.84
C VAL A 143 6.27 32.63 3.19
N LYS A 144 6.11 32.02 2.02
CA LYS A 144 4.80 31.82 1.42
C LYS A 144 4.40 30.38 1.69
N THR A 145 3.35 30.19 2.48
CA THR A 145 2.62 28.94 2.46
C THR A 145 1.95 28.84 1.09
N ARG A 146 2.55 28.09 0.15
CA ARG A 146 1.88 27.79 -1.11
C ARG A 146 0.78 26.77 -0.80
N THR A 147 -0.46 27.14 -1.05
CA THR A 147 -1.65 26.26 -0.99
C THR A 147 -1.78 25.35 -2.22
N GLU A 148 -0.82 25.39 -3.15
CA GLU A 148 -0.86 24.63 -4.40
C GLU A 148 -0.39 23.19 -4.20
N PHE A 149 -1.38 22.28 -4.07
CA PHE A 149 -1.24 20.83 -4.01
C PHE A 149 -0.40 20.35 -2.83
N THR A 150 -0.99 20.51 -1.66
CA THR A 150 -0.53 20.03 -0.38
C THR A 150 -0.58 18.49 -0.34
N PRO A 151 0.55 17.77 -0.14
CA PRO A 151 0.51 16.33 0.10
C PRO A 151 -0.40 16.05 1.30
N ALA A 152 -1.33 15.11 1.16
CA ALA A 152 -2.17 14.68 2.28
C ALA A 152 -1.81 13.26 2.65
N LYS A 153 -1.61 13.01 3.94
CA LYS A 153 -1.46 11.66 4.45
C LYS A 153 -2.84 11.11 4.78
N ARG A 154 -3.13 9.94 4.21
CA ARG A 154 -4.32 9.16 4.51
C ARG A 154 -3.92 7.92 5.28
N TYR A 155 -4.57 7.69 6.40
CA TYR A 155 -4.44 6.48 7.19
C TYR A 155 -5.78 5.78 7.26
N SER A 156 -5.84 4.49 6.92
CA SER A 156 -7.11 3.78 6.77
C SER A 156 -7.15 2.45 7.52
N PHE A 157 -8.20 2.26 8.32
CA PHE A 157 -8.61 0.93 8.78
C PHE A 157 -9.57 0.31 7.76
N LEU A 158 -9.28 -0.93 7.35
CA LEU A 158 -10.24 -1.78 6.66
C LEU A 158 -11.08 -2.53 7.70
N VAL A 159 -12.40 -2.37 7.62
CA VAL A 159 -13.36 -2.87 8.61
C VAL A 159 -14.59 -3.45 7.91
N GLY A 160 -15.40 -4.22 8.63
CA GLY A 160 -16.63 -4.82 8.10
C GLY A 160 -16.86 -6.25 8.58
N LYS A 161 -17.86 -6.90 7.99
CA LYS A 161 -18.37 -8.21 8.41
C LYS A 161 -17.33 -9.34 8.37
N TYR A 162 -16.38 -9.25 7.44
CA TYR A 162 -15.38 -10.29 7.21
C TYR A 162 -13.98 -9.91 7.70
N GLU A 163 -13.84 -8.73 8.29
CA GLU A 163 -12.56 -8.20 8.72
C GLU A 163 -12.45 -8.21 10.24
N LYS A 164 -11.22 -8.40 10.71
CA LYS A 164 -10.97 -8.48 12.15
C LYS A 164 -10.68 -7.07 12.66
N THR A 165 -11.31 -6.73 13.78
CA THR A 165 -11.26 -5.36 14.34
C THR A 165 -10.33 -5.23 15.52
N HIS A 166 -9.50 -6.24 15.80
CA HIS A 166 -8.59 -6.21 16.94
C HIS A 166 -7.65 -5.00 16.90
N THR A 167 -7.04 -4.70 15.75
CA THR A 167 -6.18 -3.51 15.59
C THR A 167 -6.95 -2.20 15.80
N ALA A 168 -8.10 -2.02 15.15
CA ALA A 168 -8.93 -0.83 15.32
C ALA A 168 -9.41 -0.68 16.78
N LYS A 169 -9.75 -1.79 17.43
CA LYS A 169 -10.14 -1.83 18.84
C LYS A 169 -9.01 -1.39 19.75
N ASN A 170 -7.82 -1.97 19.61
CA ASN A 170 -6.68 -1.63 20.46
C ASN A 170 -6.27 -0.16 20.32
N GLN A 171 -6.32 0.38 19.10
CA GLN A 171 -5.92 1.76 18.84
C GLN A 171 -6.96 2.80 19.28
N LEU A 172 -8.26 2.52 19.10
CA LEU A 172 -9.32 3.50 19.37
C LEU A 172 -9.90 3.39 20.78
N LEU A 173 -9.70 2.26 21.46
CA LEU A 173 -10.20 2.04 22.82
C LEU A 173 -9.68 3.08 23.84
N PRO A 174 -8.37 3.44 23.88
CA PRO A 174 -7.89 4.46 24.82
C PRO A 174 -8.60 5.80 24.66
N LEU A 175 -8.90 6.20 23.42
CA LEU A 175 -9.59 7.45 23.11
C LEU A 175 -11.04 7.43 23.63
N LEU A 176 -11.75 6.31 23.47
CA LEU A 176 -13.13 6.14 23.98
C LEU A 176 -13.21 6.00 25.50
N GLN A 177 -12.14 5.57 26.15
CA GLN A 177 -12.09 5.46 27.61
C GLN A 177 -11.89 6.81 28.28
N ASN A 178 -11.21 7.75 27.61
CA ASN A 178 -10.99 9.10 28.12
C ASN A 178 -12.26 9.96 27.97
N ILE A 179 -13.11 9.96 29.01
CA ILE A 179 -14.34 10.79 29.04
C ILE A 179 -14.03 12.24 29.42
N SER A 180 -12.97 12.44 30.19
CA SER A 180 -12.68 13.74 30.81
C SER A 180 -12.18 14.76 29.80
N ASN A 181 -11.44 14.30 28.77
CA ASN A 181 -10.82 15.14 27.77
C ASN A 181 -11.21 14.68 26.38
N ASN A 182 -11.48 15.66 25.52
CA ASN A 182 -11.63 15.47 24.09
C ASN A 182 -10.27 15.10 23.44
N PRO A 183 -10.23 14.12 22.53
CA PRO A 183 -8.97 13.69 21.93
C PRO A 183 -8.38 14.77 21.03
N THR A 184 -7.08 15.04 21.14
CA THR A 184 -6.41 15.98 20.21
C THR A 184 -6.31 15.37 18.81
N ILE A 185 -6.10 16.21 17.79
CA ILE A 185 -5.85 15.70 16.43
C ILE A 185 -4.58 14.84 16.39
N GLU A 186 -3.55 15.16 17.18
CA GLU A 186 -2.34 14.36 17.32
C GLU A 186 -2.62 12.98 17.94
N GLU A 187 -3.48 12.90 18.96
CA GLU A 187 -3.89 11.63 19.56
C GLU A 187 -4.69 10.76 18.56
N LEU A 188 -5.56 11.39 17.76
CA LEU A 188 -6.28 10.74 16.68
C LEU A 188 -5.31 10.23 15.60
N GLU A 189 -4.40 11.07 15.11
CA GLU A 189 -3.36 10.68 14.14
C GLU A 189 -2.53 9.51 14.68
N ALA A 190 -2.15 9.55 15.96
CA ALA A 190 -1.39 8.50 16.61
C ALA A 190 -2.17 7.19 16.77
N ALA A 191 -3.51 7.21 16.84
CA ALA A 191 -4.33 6.00 16.83
C ALA A 191 -4.40 5.36 15.43
N PHE A 192 -4.24 6.16 14.38
CA PHE A 192 -4.16 5.69 13.00
C PHE A 192 -2.71 5.39 12.55
N SER A 193 -1.73 5.49 13.46
CA SER A 193 -0.33 5.24 13.14
C SER A 193 -0.04 3.75 12.93
N ILE A 194 0.52 3.45 11.77
CA ILE A 194 1.02 2.11 11.41
C ILE A 194 2.22 1.70 12.26
N GLU A 195 3.06 2.65 12.68
CA GLU A 195 4.29 2.35 13.43
C GLU A 195 3.97 1.60 14.72
N LYS A 196 2.91 2.02 15.44
CA LYS A 196 2.44 1.32 16.64
C LYS A 196 2.03 -0.12 16.36
N VAL A 197 1.30 -0.36 15.26
CA VAL A 197 0.87 -1.71 14.86
C VAL A 197 2.08 -2.56 14.46
N THR A 198 3.05 -1.95 13.78
CA THR A 198 4.29 -2.59 13.35
C THR A 198 5.11 -3.03 14.55
N ASP A 199 5.30 -2.15 15.53
CA ASP A 199 6.06 -2.44 16.74
C ASP A 199 5.38 -3.50 17.61
N GLU A 200 4.04 -3.43 17.76
CA GLU A 200 3.27 -4.43 18.48
C GLU A 200 3.39 -5.81 17.81
N PHE A 201 3.17 -5.87 16.49
CA PHE A 201 3.31 -7.10 15.71
C PHE A 201 4.73 -7.65 15.78
N PHE A 202 5.76 -6.80 15.67
CA PHE A 202 7.15 -7.21 15.78
C PHE A 202 7.46 -7.87 17.13
N ASN A 203 6.99 -7.27 18.23
CA ASN A 203 7.19 -7.81 19.57
C ASN A 203 6.47 -9.16 19.72
N GLN A 204 5.22 -9.29 19.27
CA GLN A 204 4.50 -10.57 19.32
C GLN A 204 5.15 -11.62 18.41
N TYR A 205 5.63 -11.24 17.22
CA TYR A 205 6.36 -12.15 16.34
C TYR A 205 7.67 -12.62 16.98
N LYS A 206 8.40 -11.73 17.64
CA LYS A 206 9.63 -12.07 18.37
C LYS A 206 9.33 -13.06 19.51
N ASP A 207 8.25 -12.84 20.25
CA ASP A 207 7.81 -13.77 21.30
C ASP A 207 7.46 -15.16 20.71
N LEU A 208 6.80 -15.22 19.54
CA LEU A 208 6.55 -16.47 18.81
C LEU A 208 7.85 -17.16 18.40
N TYR A 209 8.83 -16.40 17.90
CA TYR A 209 10.14 -16.92 17.52
C TYR A 209 10.84 -17.55 18.72
N ILE A 210 10.87 -16.87 19.86
CA ILE A 210 11.49 -17.37 21.10
C ILE A 210 10.78 -18.65 21.55
N LYS A 211 9.44 -18.63 21.64
CA LYS A 211 8.63 -19.77 22.08
C LYS A 211 8.84 -21.01 21.19
N LEU A 212 8.88 -20.82 19.88
CA LEU A 212 9.12 -21.90 18.93
C LEU A 212 10.57 -22.40 18.99
N TYR A 213 11.56 -21.50 19.03
CA TYR A 213 12.97 -21.84 19.11
C TYR A 213 13.28 -22.65 20.37
N GLU A 214 12.82 -22.19 21.54
CA GLU A 214 13.00 -22.86 22.82
C GLU A 214 12.32 -24.22 22.84
N HIS A 215 11.14 -24.36 22.24
CA HIS A 215 10.49 -25.66 22.13
C HIS A 215 11.34 -26.65 21.31
N LEU A 216 11.82 -26.24 20.13
CA LEU A 216 12.63 -27.08 19.25
C LEU A 216 14.00 -27.42 19.87
N GLU A 217 14.58 -26.52 20.67
CA GLU A 217 15.86 -26.74 21.34
C GLU A 217 15.75 -27.72 22.53
N ASN A 218 14.61 -27.71 23.23
CA ASN A 218 14.38 -28.52 24.42
C ASN A 218 13.76 -29.90 24.11
N ASP A 219 13.22 -30.12 22.91
CA ASP A 219 12.72 -31.43 22.50
C ASP A 219 13.86 -32.31 21.97
N ASN A 220 14.26 -33.29 22.79
CA ASN A 220 15.33 -34.24 22.45
C ASN A 220 15.11 -35.00 21.14
N ARG A 221 13.85 -35.27 20.75
CA ARG A 221 13.54 -36.00 19.50
C ARG A 221 13.78 -35.10 18.30
N VAL A 222 13.27 -33.87 18.35
CA VAL A 222 13.44 -32.88 17.28
C VAL A 222 14.92 -32.51 17.14
N LYS A 223 15.63 -32.35 18.26
CA LYS A 223 17.06 -32.05 18.26
C LYS A 223 17.89 -33.13 17.57
N ALA A 224 17.63 -34.41 17.88
CA ALA A 224 18.30 -35.53 17.20
C ALA A 224 18.00 -35.54 15.68
N GLU A 225 16.75 -35.27 15.28
CA GLU A 225 16.39 -35.14 13.87
C GLU A 225 17.10 -33.94 13.18
N PHE A 226 17.24 -32.82 13.88
CA PHE A 226 17.94 -31.64 13.35
C PHE A 226 19.42 -31.91 13.15
N GLU A 227 20.08 -32.59 14.09
CA GLU A 227 21.46 -33.02 13.95
C GLU A 227 21.65 -34.00 12.78
N ASN A 228 20.77 -35.00 12.66
CA ASN A 228 20.80 -36.00 11.58
C ASN A 228 20.58 -35.36 10.19
N ALA A 229 19.69 -34.38 10.10
CA ALA A 229 19.33 -33.72 8.85
C ALA A 229 20.19 -32.47 8.54
N GLY A 230 21.12 -32.10 9.41
CA GLY A 230 21.96 -30.91 9.25
C GLY A 230 21.19 -29.58 9.32
N ILE A 231 20.07 -29.57 10.05
CA ILE A 231 19.16 -28.42 10.17
C ILE A 231 19.64 -27.50 11.29
N ASN A 232 19.81 -26.22 10.98
CA ASN A 232 20.05 -25.20 12.00
C ASN A 232 18.72 -24.73 12.60
N ASN A 233 18.55 -24.87 13.93
CA ASN A 233 17.31 -24.53 14.63
C ASN A 233 16.86 -23.07 14.40
N ALA A 234 17.79 -22.10 14.49
CA ALA A 234 17.48 -20.69 14.27
C ALA A 234 16.97 -20.43 12.84
N ARG A 235 17.64 -21.02 11.84
CA ARG A 235 17.24 -20.93 10.43
C ARG A 235 15.89 -21.59 10.19
N PHE A 236 15.65 -22.78 10.75
CA PHE A 236 14.37 -23.50 10.63
C PHE A 236 13.22 -22.70 11.25
N THR A 237 13.39 -22.20 12.47
CA THR A 237 12.40 -21.38 13.18
C THR A 237 12.05 -20.13 12.37
N LYS A 238 13.07 -19.40 11.89
CA LYS A 238 12.89 -18.20 11.07
C LYS A 238 12.15 -18.52 9.76
N LYS A 239 12.54 -19.59 9.09
CA LYS A 239 11.93 -20.04 7.83
C LYS A 239 10.48 -20.46 8.02
N LEU A 240 10.17 -21.23 9.06
CA LEU A 240 8.81 -21.69 9.35
C LEU A 240 7.85 -20.52 9.62
N LEU A 241 8.22 -19.60 10.51
CA LEU A 241 7.38 -18.43 10.78
C LEU A 241 7.21 -17.58 9.52
N GLY A 242 8.29 -17.40 8.74
CA GLY A 242 8.21 -16.68 7.47
C GLY A 242 7.29 -17.35 6.45
N GLN A 243 7.35 -18.67 6.31
CA GLN A 243 6.47 -19.44 5.45
C GLN A 243 5.00 -19.28 5.88
N ILE A 244 4.69 -19.40 7.17
CA ILE A 244 3.32 -19.26 7.70
C ILE A 244 2.80 -17.84 7.46
N VAL A 245 3.58 -16.79 7.75
CA VAL A 245 3.15 -15.42 7.46
C VAL A 245 2.90 -15.23 5.97
N PHE A 246 3.73 -15.81 5.10
CA PHE A 246 3.52 -15.71 3.66
C PHE A 246 2.18 -16.33 3.22
N LEU A 247 1.73 -17.41 3.88
CA LEU A 247 0.38 -17.95 3.66
C LEU A 247 -0.71 -16.94 4.03
N TYR A 248 -0.52 -16.13 5.09
CA TYR A 248 -1.48 -15.08 5.46
C TYR A 248 -1.65 -14.01 4.37
N PHE A 249 -0.56 -13.63 3.69
CA PHE A 249 -0.65 -12.75 2.52
C PHE A 249 -1.37 -13.41 1.34
N LEU A 250 -1.06 -14.69 1.05
CA LEU A 250 -1.68 -15.41 -0.06
C LEU A 250 -3.18 -15.68 0.13
N GLN A 251 -3.60 -16.03 1.35
CA GLN A 251 -5.02 -16.23 1.64
C GLN A 251 -5.78 -14.90 1.57
N LYS A 252 -5.17 -13.76 1.96
CA LYS A 252 -5.78 -12.44 1.74
C LYS A 252 -5.94 -12.09 0.25
N LYS A 253 -5.03 -12.52 -0.63
CA LYS A 253 -5.23 -12.44 -2.10
C LYS A 253 -6.37 -13.34 -2.62
N GLY A 254 -6.91 -14.24 -1.80
CA GLY A 254 -7.85 -15.28 -2.24
C GLY A 254 -7.19 -16.29 -3.19
N TRP A 255 -5.87 -16.53 -3.02
CA TRP A 255 -5.12 -17.46 -3.86
C TRP A 255 -5.01 -18.86 -3.26
N LEU A 256 -5.36 -19.05 -1.99
CA LEU A 256 -5.38 -20.36 -1.34
C LEU A 256 -6.81 -20.90 -1.29
N GLY A 257 -6.99 -22.21 -1.46
CA GLY A 257 -8.31 -22.84 -1.35
C GLY A 257 -9.27 -22.50 -2.49
N VAL A 258 -8.77 -22.23 -3.70
CA VAL A 258 -9.64 -21.93 -4.85
C VAL A 258 -10.23 -23.22 -5.40
N ALA A 259 -11.54 -23.27 -5.65
CA ALA A 259 -12.16 -24.46 -6.26
C ALA A 259 -11.60 -24.71 -7.68
N GLN A 260 -11.59 -25.97 -8.13
CA GLN A 260 -10.96 -26.41 -9.38
C GLN A 260 -11.39 -25.59 -10.62
N ASN A 261 -12.65 -25.15 -10.67
CA ASN A 261 -13.22 -24.41 -11.79
C ASN A 261 -13.44 -22.91 -11.49
N ALA A 262 -13.02 -22.42 -10.32
CA ALA A 262 -13.21 -21.03 -9.93
C ALA A 262 -12.03 -20.15 -10.34
N ARG A 263 -12.26 -18.84 -10.49
CA ARG A 263 -11.20 -17.87 -10.84
C ARG A 263 -10.24 -17.64 -9.67
N TRP A 264 -8.96 -17.39 -9.96
CA TRP A 264 -8.01 -16.94 -8.93
C TRP A 264 -8.55 -15.69 -8.21
N GLY A 265 -8.35 -15.61 -6.90
CA GLY A 265 -8.91 -14.55 -6.06
C GLY A 265 -10.24 -14.90 -5.38
N THR A 266 -10.86 -16.03 -5.74
CA THR A 266 -12.08 -16.55 -5.07
C THR A 266 -11.78 -17.55 -3.96
N GLY A 267 -10.51 -17.75 -3.65
CA GLY A 267 -10.04 -18.67 -2.63
C GLY A 267 -10.40 -18.21 -1.23
N ASN A 268 -10.22 -19.13 -0.27
CA ASN A 268 -10.61 -18.90 1.10
C ASN A 268 -9.64 -17.95 1.82
N LYS A 269 -10.16 -16.82 2.31
CA LYS A 269 -9.42 -15.85 3.14
C LYS A 269 -9.01 -16.41 4.52
N ARG A 270 -9.56 -17.55 4.95
CA ARG A 270 -9.24 -18.28 6.20
C ARG A 270 -8.65 -19.68 5.96
N PHE A 271 -8.06 -19.91 4.78
CA PHE A 271 -7.53 -21.21 4.38
C PHE A 271 -6.62 -21.88 5.42
N VAL A 272 -5.67 -21.14 6.01
CA VAL A 272 -4.72 -21.71 6.98
C VAL A 272 -5.44 -22.20 8.24
N GLN A 273 -6.48 -21.47 8.67
CA GLN A 273 -7.26 -21.86 9.83
C GLN A 273 -8.11 -23.09 9.56
N GLU A 274 -8.79 -23.16 8.42
CA GLU A 274 -9.56 -24.35 8.08
C GLU A 274 -8.67 -25.58 7.89
N LEU A 275 -7.45 -25.39 7.38
CA LEU A 275 -6.46 -26.47 7.30
C LEU A 275 -6.02 -26.97 8.69
N PHE A 276 -5.91 -26.06 9.67
CA PHE A 276 -5.62 -26.40 11.06
C PHE A 276 -6.78 -27.14 11.73
N GLU A 277 -8.01 -26.66 11.54
CA GLU A 277 -9.23 -27.30 12.05
C GLU A 277 -9.43 -28.70 11.44
N LEU A 278 -9.13 -28.86 10.14
CA LEU A 278 -9.12 -30.15 9.48
C LEU A 278 -8.08 -31.10 10.10
N ALA A 279 -6.86 -30.62 10.35
CA ALA A 279 -5.81 -31.42 10.99
C ALA A 279 -6.23 -31.94 12.37
N GLN A 280 -6.84 -31.07 13.19
CA GLN A 280 -7.40 -31.47 14.49
C GLN A 280 -8.49 -32.53 14.34
N SER A 281 -9.43 -32.33 13.41
CA SER A 281 -10.53 -33.28 13.19
C SER A 281 -10.05 -34.67 12.77
N GLU A 282 -8.96 -34.72 12.01
CA GLU A 282 -8.31 -35.95 11.55
C GLU A 282 -7.27 -36.50 12.55
N LYS A 283 -7.04 -35.80 13.68
CA LYS A 283 -6.01 -36.12 14.69
C LYS A 283 -4.60 -36.23 14.09
N LEU A 284 -4.29 -35.35 13.16
CA LEU A 284 -3.00 -35.27 12.47
C LEU A 284 -2.17 -34.11 13.01
N ASN A 285 -0.84 -34.23 12.93
CA ASN A 285 0.03 -33.12 13.29
C ASN A 285 -0.03 -32.04 12.22
N PHE A 286 -0.44 -30.84 12.59
CA PHE A 286 -0.64 -29.76 11.61
C PHE A 286 0.63 -29.42 10.81
N PHE A 287 1.80 -29.38 11.46
CA PHE A 287 3.04 -29.09 10.75
C PHE A 287 3.41 -30.21 9.78
N LYS A 288 3.58 -31.43 10.32
CA LYS A 288 4.06 -32.60 9.58
C LYS A 288 3.09 -33.02 8.47
N ASP A 289 1.80 -33.12 8.78
CA ASP A 289 0.83 -33.76 7.90
C ASP A 289 0.09 -32.78 6.96
N LYS A 290 0.13 -31.47 7.26
CA LYS A 290 -0.48 -30.43 6.42
C LYS A 290 0.53 -29.40 5.92
N LEU A 291 1.21 -28.66 6.80
CA LEU A 291 2.07 -27.54 6.39
C LEU A 291 3.26 -27.98 5.54
N GLN A 292 3.95 -29.08 5.86
CA GLN A 292 5.07 -29.56 5.05
C GLN A 292 4.65 -29.88 3.60
N TYR A 293 3.49 -30.52 3.41
CA TYR A 293 2.93 -30.75 2.08
C TYR A 293 2.52 -29.45 1.40
N LEU A 294 1.96 -28.50 2.14
CA LEU A 294 1.61 -27.19 1.59
C LEU A 294 2.87 -26.43 1.12
N PHE A 295 3.93 -26.40 1.92
CA PHE A 295 5.16 -25.69 1.61
C PHE A 295 5.93 -26.38 0.49
N TYR A 296 6.38 -27.61 0.74
CA TYR A 296 7.43 -28.25 -0.07
C TYR A 296 6.90 -29.01 -1.28
N GLU A 297 5.59 -29.27 -1.33
CA GLU A 297 4.95 -29.94 -2.46
C GLU A 297 3.98 -29.03 -3.19
N ALA A 298 3.13 -28.28 -2.46
CA ALA A 298 2.09 -27.51 -3.10
C ALA A 298 2.55 -26.13 -3.60
N LEU A 299 3.38 -25.42 -2.84
CA LEU A 299 3.84 -24.08 -3.20
C LEU A 299 5.19 -24.10 -3.93
N ALA A 300 6.05 -25.07 -3.63
CA ALA A 300 7.42 -25.14 -4.13
C ALA A 300 7.62 -25.92 -5.44
N LYS A 301 6.61 -26.63 -5.94
CA LYS A 301 6.72 -27.42 -7.17
C LYS A 301 5.73 -26.94 -8.21
N GLU A 302 6.25 -26.65 -9.40
CA GLU A 302 5.40 -26.46 -10.56
C GLU A 302 4.66 -27.77 -10.86
N ARG A 303 3.38 -27.66 -11.23
CA ARG A 303 2.54 -28.82 -11.54
C ARG A 303 2.09 -28.71 -12.98
N ASP A 304 2.33 -29.77 -13.75
CA ASP A 304 1.92 -29.87 -15.15
C ASP A 304 0.41 -30.13 -15.34
N ASN A 305 -0.39 -29.94 -14.29
CA ASN A 305 -1.82 -30.24 -14.33
C ASN A 305 -2.68 -29.04 -14.72
N VAL A 306 -3.90 -29.34 -15.17
CA VAL A 306 -4.89 -28.31 -15.51
C VAL A 306 -5.16 -27.46 -14.27
N ASN A 307 -4.85 -26.16 -14.38
CA ASN A 307 -5.22 -25.12 -13.42
C ASN A 307 -4.55 -25.16 -12.03
N SER A 308 -3.36 -25.78 -11.87
CA SER A 308 -2.63 -25.80 -10.59
C SER A 308 -3.40 -26.46 -9.44
N TYR A 309 -4.13 -27.53 -9.76
CA TYR A 309 -4.94 -28.27 -8.80
C TYR A 309 -4.08 -29.11 -7.85
N TYR A 310 -4.40 -29.14 -6.56
CA TYR A 310 -3.69 -29.95 -5.57
C TYR A 310 -4.61 -30.98 -4.93
N LYS A 311 -4.47 -32.24 -5.38
CA LYS A 311 -5.35 -33.36 -5.00
C LYS A 311 -5.48 -33.59 -3.49
N ARG A 312 -4.42 -33.37 -2.71
CA ARG A 312 -4.42 -33.63 -1.27
C ARG A 312 -5.32 -32.66 -0.49
N PHE A 313 -5.48 -31.42 -0.97
CA PHE A 313 -6.33 -30.41 -0.33
C PHE A 313 -7.58 -30.08 -1.15
N ASP A 314 -7.84 -30.86 -2.21
CA ASP A 314 -9.03 -30.71 -3.06
C ASP A 314 -9.24 -29.29 -3.62
N CYS A 315 -8.15 -28.54 -3.83
CA CYS A 315 -8.21 -27.14 -4.21
C CYS A 315 -7.02 -26.73 -5.08
N ARG A 316 -7.14 -25.58 -5.77
CA ARG A 316 -6.04 -24.97 -6.53
C ARG A 316 -5.13 -24.18 -5.59
N ILE A 317 -3.83 -24.34 -5.79
CA ILE A 317 -2.78 -23.67 -5.02
C ILE A 317 -1.70 -23.20 -5.99
N PRO A 318 -1.35 -21.91 -6.00
CA PRO A 318 -0.40 -21.37 -6.95
C PRO A 318 0.99 -21.95 -6.69
N PHE A 319 1.76 -22.05 -7.77
CA PHE A 319 3.18 -22.27 -7.65
C PHE A 319 3.87 -20.93 -7.38
N LEU A 320 4.75 -20.89 -6.38
CA LEU A 320 5.56 -19.73 -6.05
C LEU A 320 7.02 -20.16 -6.17
N ASN A 321 7.58 -19.97 -7.37
CA ASN A 321 9.02 -20.03 -7.61
C ASN A 321 9.74 -19.24 -6.50
N GLY A 322 10.60 -19.87 -5.71
CA GLY A 322 11.38 -19.16 -4.69
C GLY A 322 11.82 -20.02 -3.51
N GLY A 323 13.10 -19.90 -3.15
CA GLY A 323 13.77 -20.68 -2.10
C GLY A 323 13.15 -20.64 -0.69
N LEU A 324 12.16 -19.78 -0.41
CA LEU A 324 11.44 -19.78 0.87
C LEU A 324 10.66 -21.08 1.09
N PHE A 325 10.03 -21.61 0.03
CA PHE A 325 9.22 -22.83 0.11
C PHE A 325 9.98 -24.09 -0.33
N GLU A 326 11.21 -23.96 -0.82
CA GLU A 326 12.05 -25.12 -1.12
C GLU A 326 12.51 -25.80 0.17
N ALA A 327 12.54 -27.13 0.17
CA ALA A 327 13.06 -27.88 1.31
C ALA A 327 14.59 -27.87 1.29
N ASP A 328 15.19 -27.52 2.43
CA ASP A 328 16.65 -27.56 2.67
C ASP A 328 17.10 -28.84 3.39
N TYR A 329 16.18 -29.77 3.60
CA TYR A 329 16.39 -31.08 4.23
C TYR A 329 15.45 -32.12 3.61
N ASN A 330 15.71 -33.41 3.85
CA ASN A 330 14.81 -34.48 3.40
C ASN A 330 13.56 -34.56 4.29
N TRP A 331 12.62 -33.65 4.05
CA TRP A 331 11.42 -33.47 4.85
C TRP A 331 10.45 -34.67 4.86
N ARG A 332 10.59 -35.61 3.92
CA ARG A 332 9.79 -36.83 3.88
C ARG A 332 10.24 -37.88 4.89
N GLU A 333 11.53 -37.87 5.24
CA GLU A 333 12.14 -38.79 6.18
C GLU A 333 12.30 -38.16 7.57
N ALA A 334 12.53 -36.84 7.64
CA ALA A 334 12.67 -36.11 8.89
C ALA A 334 11.34 -36.09 9.67
N ASN A 335 11.32 -36.73 10.84
CA ASN A 335 10.11 -36.86 11.66
C ASN A 335 9.95 -35.67 12.63
N ILE A 336 9.79 -34.47 12.07
CA ILE A 336 9.64 -33.24 12.85
C ILE A 336 8.15 -32.99 13.12
N SER A 337 7.75 -32.96 14.39
CA SER A 337 6.40 -32.64 14.83
C SER A 337 6.38 -31.37 15.67
N ILE A 338 5.37 -30.51 15.47
CA ILE A 338 5.17 -29.30 16.28
C ILE A 338 3.83 -29.42 17.01
N PRO A 339 3.79 -29.26 18.35
CA PRO A 339 2.56 -29.32 19.12
C PRO A 339 1.50 -28.30 18.68
N GLU A 340 0.23 -28.67 18.86
CA GLU A 340 -0.91 -27.81 18.51
C GLU A 340 -0.94 -26.52 19.35
N ASP A 341 -0.51 -26.58 20.60
CA ASP A 341 -0.47 -25.43 21.53
C ASP A 341 0.46 -24.29 21.06
N LEU A 342 1.41 -24.57 20.17
CA LEU A 342 2.25 -23.55 19.53
C LEU A 342 1.52 -22.83 18.39
N PHE A 343 0.51 -23.44 17.79
CA PHE A 343 -0.31 -22.82 16.75
C PHE A 343 -1.53 -22.12 17.32
N ARG A 344 -2.23 -22.74 18.27
CA ARG A 344 -3.36 -22.15 18.99
C ARG A 344 -3.39 -22.57 20.44
N ASN A 345 -3.71 -21.65 21.33
CA ASN A 345 -3.91 -21.97 22.74
C ASN A 345 -4.89 -20.97 23.41
N VAL A 346 -5.08 -21.12 24.72
CA VAL A 346 -5.95 -20.26 25.52
C VAL A 346 -5.16 -19.35 26.49
N GLU A 347 -3.84 -19.29 26.34
CA GLU A 347 -2.98 -18.47 27.18
C GLU A 347 -3.25 -16.98 26.91
N LYS A 348 -3.19 -16.15 27.95
CA LYS A 348 -3.34 -14.70 27.79
C LYS A 348 -1.97 -14.05 27.61
N ASN A 349 -1.86 -13.14 26.65
CA ASN A 349 -0.67 -12.30 26.51
C ASN A 349 -0.65 -11.19 27.59
N LYS A 350 0.44 -10.42 27.62
CA LYS A 350 0.60 -9.26 28.54
C LYS A 350 -0.49 -8.20 28.36
N SER A 351 -1.06 -8.09 27.17
CA SER A 351 -2.15 -7.16 26.82
C SER A 351 -3.55 -7.67 27.23
N GLY A 352 -3.65 -8.92 27.69
CA GLY A 352 -4.91 -9.56 28.09
C GLY A 352 -5.67 -10.25 26.95
N ASP A 353 -5.11 -10.31 25.74
CA ASP A 353 -5.68 -11.05 24.61
C ASP A 353 -5.49 -12.55 24.78
N VAL A 354 -6.52 -13.33 24.45
CA VAL A 354 -6.53 -14.80 24.54
C VAL A 354 -5.93 -15.41 23.28
N GLY A 355 -4.96 -16.33 23.46
CA GLY A 355 -4.23 -17.06 22.43
C GLY A 355 -2.81 -16.52 22.19
N THR A 356 -1.78 -17.29 22.48
CA THR A 356 -0.38 -16.93 22.22
C THR A 356 0.25 -17.77 21.11
N GLY A 357 -0.57 -18.57 20.41
CA GLY A 357 -0.12 -19.40 19.32
C GLY A 357 0.15 -18.60 18.04
N ILE A 358 0.91 -19.18 17.11
CA ILE A 358 1.26 -18.55 15.83
C ILE A 358 0.01 -18.10 15.06
N LEU A 359 -1.00 -18.98 14.97
CA LEU A 359 -2.23 -18.65 14.27
C LEU A 359 -3.05 -17.64 15.05
N ASP A 360 -3.09 -17.71 16.38
CA ASP A 360 -3.83 -16.74 17.21
C ASP A 360 -3.29 -15.31 17.09
N VAL A 361 -1.96 -15.17 17.09
CA VAL A 361 -1.29 -13.88 16.91
C VAL A 361 -1.54 -13.34 15.52
N PHE A 362 -1.25 -14.10 14.46
CA PHE A 362 -1.45 -13.62 13.09
C PHE A 362 -2.92 -13.33 12.81
N ASP A 363 -3.82 -14.12 13.38
CA ASP A 363 -5.24 -13.90 13.31
C ASP A 363 -5.72 -12.59 13.95
N ARG A 364 -4.94 -11.89 14.77
CA ARG A 364 -5.36 -10.59 15.30
C ARG A 364 -5.12 -9.45 14.33
N TYR A 365 -4.20 -9.62 13.40
CA TYR A 365 -3.78 -8.55 12.50
C TYR A 365 -4.46 -8.69 11.14
N ASN A 366 -4.79 -7.54 10.56
CA ASN A 366 -5.17 -7.47 9.15
C ASN A 366 -3.89 -7.45 8.32
N PHE A 367 -3.79 -8.35 7.35
CA PHE A 367 -2.67 -8.36 6.39
C PHE A 367 -3.08 -7.65 5.11
N THR A 368 -2.19 -6.82 4.57
CA THR A 368 -2.36 -6.15 3.28
C THR A 368 -1.28 -6.58 2.30
N ILE A 369 -1.67 -6.74 1.05
CA ILE A 369 -0.80 -7.15 -0.07
C ILE A 369 -0.37 -5.95 -0.92
N LYS A 370 -0.94 -4.78 -0.62
CA LYS A 370 -0.58 -3.53 -1.27
C LYS A 370 0.46 -2.87 -0.39
N GLU A 371 1.58 -2.51 -0.99
CA GLU A 371 2.55 -1.67 -0.30
C GLU A 371 1.94 -0.29 -0.07
N ASP A 372 2.23 0.28 1.09
CA ASP A 372 1.81 1.63 1.40
C ASP A 372 2.47 2.63 0.46
N GLU A 373 1.68 3.55 -0.07
CA GLU A 373 2.20 4.72 -0.75
C GLU A 373 2.62 5.75 0.30
N PRO A 374 3.60 6.64 0.02
CA PRO A 374 4.03 7.66 0.98
C PRO A 374 2.86 8.49 1.56
N LEU A 375 1.80 8.67 0.76
CA LEU A 375 0.63 9.49 1.06
C LEU A 375 -0.66 8.68 1.34
N ASP A 376 -0.67 7.36 1.13
CA ASP A 376 -1.82 6.51 1.48
C ASP A 376 -1.35 5.22 2.14
N LYS A 377 -1.74 5.09 3.40
CA LYS A 377 -1.22 4.15 4.38
C LYS A 377 -2.39 3.35 4.96
N GLU A 378 -2.32 2.02 4.84
CA GLU A 378 -3.32 1.12 5.43
C GLU A 378 -2.82 0.63 6.80
N VAL A 379 -3.68 0.70 7.82
CA VAL A 379 -3.33 0.25 9.17
C VAL A 379 -3.45 -1.28 9.24
N ALA A 380 -2.49 -1.95 8.61
CA ALA A 380 -2.42 -3.39 8.40
C ALA A 380 -0.96 -3.84 8.31
N VAL A 381 -0.71 -5.13 8.54
CA VAL A 381 0.61 -5.74 8.35
C VAL A 381 0.89 -5.90 6.86
N ASP A 382 1.97 -5.29 6.39
CA ASP A 382 2.40 -5.33 4.99
C ASP A 382 3.68 -6.19 4.80
N PRO A 383 4.08 -6.49 3.56
CA PRO A 383 5.32 -7.24 3.30
C PRO A 383 6.60 -6.50 3.72
N GLU A 384 6.59 -5.16 3.77
CA GLU A 384 7.75 -4.35 4.17
C GLU A 384 8.06 -4.53 5.66
N MET A 385 7.01 -4.58 6.50
CA MET A 385 7.13 -4.85 7.93
C MET A 385 7.87 -6.16 8.17
N LEU A 386 7.66 -7.18 7.32
CA LEU A 386 8.44 -8.41 7.43
C LEU A 386 9.92 -8.22 7.17
N GLY A 387 10.29 -7.38 6.21
CA GLY A 387 11.69 -7.00 5.99
C GLY A 387 12.30 -6.46 7.28
N LYS A 388 11.65 -5.46 7.90
CA LYS A 388 12.08 -4.89 9.17
C LYS A 388 12.13 -5.92 10.29
N VAL A 389 11.12 -6.78 10.40
CA VAL A 389 11.04 -7.85 11.40
C VAL A 389 12.22 -8.83 11.22
N PHE A 390 12.47 -9.29 10.00
CA PHE A 390 13.55 -10.24 9.71
C PHE A 390 14.94 -9.63 9.87
N GLU A 391 15.12 -8.35 9.56
CA GLU A 391 16.34 -7.58 9.81
C GLU A 391 16.57 -7.37 11.30
N ASN A 392 15.54 -6.97 12.03
CA ASN A 392 15.58 -6.75 13.48
C ASN A 392 15.74 -8.04 14.28
N MET A 393 15.60 -9.20 13.65
CA MET A 393 15.96 -10.51 14.20
C MET A 393 17.36 -11.00 13.81
N LEU A 394 18.07 -10.36 12.87
CA LEU A 394 19.47 -10.68 12.59
C LEU A 394 20.35 -10.21 13.75
N ASP A 395 21.38 -10.98 14.08
CA ASP A 395 22.29 -10.63 15.16
C ASP A 395 23.09 -9.35 14.84
N ILE A 396 23.45 -8.56 15.87
CA ILE A 396 24.09 -7.23 15.70
C ILE A 396 25.41 -7.33 14.91
N THR A 397 26.10 -8.47 15.05
CA THR A 397 27.34 -8.83 14.33
C THR A 397 27.10 -9.05 12.83
N GLU A 398 26.00 -9.69 12.43
CA GLU A 398 25.66 -9.87 11.02
C GLU A 398 25.25 -8.57 10.33
N ARG A 399 24.53 -7.68 11.05
CA ARG A 399 24.07 -6.38 10.50
C ARG A 399 25.23 -5.46 10.11
N LYS A 400 26.23 -5.33 10.98
CA LYS A 400 27.42 -4.51 10.72
C LYS A 400 28.30 -5.09 9.61
N SER A 401 28.38 -6.41 9.50
CA SER A 401 29.19 -7.07 8.49
C SER A 401 28.60 -7.01 7.07
N LYS A 402 27.26 -6.97 6.94
CA LYS A 402 26.56 -6.97 5.64
C LYS A 402 26.10 -5.60 5.15
N GLY A 403 26.20 -4.55 5.99
CA GLY A 403 25.76 -3.19 5.61
C GLY A 403 24.26 -3.07 5.32
N ALA A 404 23.45 -4.04 5.75
CA ALA A 404 22.02 -4.10 5.49
C ALA A 404 21.27 -3.23 6.52
N PHE A 405 21.14 -1.94 6.21
CA PHE A 405 20.25 -1.03 6.92
C PHE A 405 19.09 -0.64 6.01
N TYR A 406 17.86 -0.77 6.51
CA TYR A 406 16.68 -0.29 5.81
C TYR A 406 16.72 1.24 5.64
N THR A 407 16.50 1.70 4.41
CA THR A 407 16.37 3.13 4.06
C THR A 407 14.91 3.54 4.17
N PRO A 408 14.56 4.59 4.94
CA PRO A 408 13.18 5.10 5.05
C PRO A 408 12.49 5.33 3.70
N ARG A 409 11.21 4.97 3.59
CA ARG A 409 10.39 5.05 2.36
C ARG A 409 10.38 6.44 1.73
N GLU A 410 10.30 7.49 2.54
CA GLU A 410 10.30 8.88 2.06
C GLU A 410 11.61 9.20 1.31
N ILE A 411 12.74 8.65 1.78
CA ILE A 411 14.05 8.81 1.15
C ILE A 411 14.14 7.97 -0.13
N VAL A 412 13.70 6.71 -0.10
CA VAL A 412 13.68 5.86 -1.30
C VAL A 412 12.79 6.46 -2.38
N HIS A 413 11.60 6.94 -2.02
CA HIS A 413 10.66 7.59 -2.93
C HIS A 413 11.27 8.84 -3.54
N TYR A 414 11.89 9.70 -2.72
CA TYR A 414 12.61 10.88 -3.21
C TYR A 414 13.73 10.51 -4.17
N MET A 415 14.59 9.55 -3.82
CA MET A 415 15.68 9.08 -4.68
C MET A 415 15.18 8.54 -6.02
N CYS A 416 14.07 7.77 -6.01
CA CYS A 416 13.44 7.30 -7.23
C CYS A 416 12.87 8.45 -8.07
N GLN A 417 12.19 9.42 -7.45
CA GLN A 417 11.66 10.60 -8.14
C GLN A 417 12.77 11.42 -8.80
N GLU A 418 13.84 11.75 -8.08
CA GLU A 418 14.97 12.50 -8.64
C GLU A 418 15.65 11.74 -9.78
N SER A 419 15.90 10.44 -9.58
CA SER A 419 16.52 9.59 -10.60
C SER A 419 15.66 9.53 -11.86
N LEU A 420 14.34 9.43 -11.71
CA LEU A 420 13.40 9.39 -12.82
C LEU A 420 13.31 10.76 -13.51
N ILE A 421 13.24 11.87 -12.78
CA ILE A 421 13.22 13.22 -13.35
C ILE A 421 14.46 13.45 -14.20
N HIS A 422 15.66 13.14 -13.68
CA HIS A 422 16.91 13.31 -14.43
C HIS A 422 17.02 12.36 -15.62
N TYR A 423 16.58 11.11 -15.47
CA TYR A 423 16.58 10.15 -16.57
C TYR A 423 15.65 10.60 -17.71
N LEU A 424 14.45 11.07 -17.38
CA LEU A 424 13.47 11.54 -18.35
C LEU A 424 13.89 12.85 -19.00
N ASP A 425 14.40 13.81 -18.24
CA ASP A 425 14.92 15.06 -18.78
C ASP A 425 16.04 14.81 -19.79
N ASN A 426 17.01 13.95 -19.43
CA ASN A 426 18.06 13.55 -20.35
C ASN A 426 17.49 12.81 -21.56
N SER A 427 16.58 11.85 -21.38
CA SER A 427 16.08 11.04 -22.51
C SER A 427 15.18 11.81 -23.47
N LEU A 428 14.40 12.78 -22.97
CA LEU A 428 13.45 13.56 -23.78
C LEU A 428 14.10 14.79 -24.43
N ASN A 429 15.10 15.38 -23.79
CA ASN A 429 15.74 16.62 -24.26
C ASN A 429 17.13 16.39 -24.88
N SER A 430 17.59 15.14 -24.99
CA SER A 430 18.76 14.77 -25.79
C SER A 430 18.41 14.78 -27.29
N GLY A 431 18.39 15.97 -27.89
CA GLY A 431 18.48 16.09 -29.34
C GLY A 431 19.88 15.69 -29.81
N THR A 432 19.97 14.75 -30.75
CA THR A 432 21.20 14.43 -31.48
C THR A 432 21.76 15.71 -32.11
N ASN A 433 23.03 16.04 -31.86
CA ASN A 433 23.70 17.12 -32.60
C ASN A 433 23.74 16.75 -34.09
N ASN A 434 22.84 17.30 -34.90
CA ASN A 434 22.92 17.21 -36.34
C ASN A 434 23.88 18.30 -36.82
N TYR A 435 25.14 17.92 -37.08
CA TYR A 435 26.11 18.78 -37.74
C TYR A 435 25.72 18.88 -39.23
N GLN A 436 25.26 20.05 -39.67
CA GLN A 436 25.15 20.38 -41.10
C GLN A 436 26.40 21.16 -41.51
N GLU A 437 27.29 20.55 -42.29
CA GLU A 437 28.37 21.28 -42.95
C GLU A 437 27.78 22.22 -44.01
N LEU A 438 27.84 23.53 -43.76
CA LEU A 438 27.60 24.56 -44.77
C LEU A 438 28.93 24.91 -45.45
N GLY A 439 29.21 24.25 -46.58
CA GLY A 439 30.37 24.53 -47.42
C GLY A 439 30.05 24.28 -48.90
N SER A 440 30.09 25.33 -49.71
CA SER A 440 29.85 25.25 -51.16
C SER A 440 30.94 24.46 -51.88
N ASN A 441 30.55 23.44 -52.66
CA ASN A 441 31.42 22.75 -53.63
C ASN A 441 31.79 23.64 -54.84
N GLN A 442 32.48 24.76 -54.60
CA GLN A 442 33.07 25.58 -55.64
C GLN A 442 34.45 26.06 -55.22
N THR A 443 35.48 25.31 -55.63
CA THR A 443 36.66 25.80 -56.36
C THR A 443 37.66 24.65 -56.57
N LYS A 444 37.58 24.00 -57.74
CA LYS A 444 38.73 23.36 -58.40
C LYS A 444 38.63 23.63 -59.90
N LEU A 445 38.80 24.89 -60.27
CA LEU A 445 39.13 25.29 -61.63
C LEU A 445 40.22 26.36 -61.51
N PHE A 446 41.38 26.09 -62.12
CA PHE A 446 42.60 26.89 -62.21
C PHE A 446 43.69 26.62 -61.16
N SER A 447 44.91 26.59 -61.71
CA SER A 447 46.13 25.91 -61.31
C SER A 447 47.13 26.82 -60.59
N ASP A 448 48.00 26.17 -59.81
CA ASP A 448 49.29 26.61 -59.26
C ASP A 448 49.33 27.77 -58.24
N VAL A 449 50.24 27.58 -57.28
CA VAL A 449 50.76 28.49 -56.24
C VAL A 449 50.19 28.33 -54.82
N GLU A 450 51.13 28.35 -53.88
CA GLU A 450 51.09 28.00 -52.45
C GLU A 450 50.12 28.83 -51.58
N THR A 451 49.71 28.18 -50.47
CA THR A 451 49.20 28.74 -49.22
C THR A 451 47.96 29.65 -49.27
N LYS A 452 46.87 29.18 -48.64
CA LYS A 452 46.12 30.00 -47.67
C LYS A 452 45.27 29.11 -46.76
N ASN A 453 45.40 29.40 -45.47
CA ASN A 453 44.71 28.76 -44.35
C ASN A 453 43.21 28.66 -44.61
N GLY A 454 42.68 27.45 -44.47
CA GLY A 454 41.25 27.17 -44.59
C GLY A 454 40.45 28.06 -43.65
N GLN A 455 39.43 28.72 -44.21
CA GLN A 455 38.39 29.38 -43.45
C GLN A 455 37.77 28.40 -42.46
N VAL A 456 37.64 28.85 -41.21
CA VAL A 456 36.87 28.20 -40.15
C VAL A 456 35.46 27.97 -40.69
N SER A 457 35.05 26.71 -40.80
CA SER A 457 33.67 26.31 -41.00
C SER A 457 32.84 26.86 -39.84
N ILE A 458 31.86 27.70 -40.16
CA ILE A 458 30.93 28.22 -39.16
C ILE A 458 29.97 27.08 -38.81
N GLU A 459 30.21 26.42 -37.68
CA GLU A 459 29.27 25.49 -37.09
C GLU A 459 28.16 26.29 -36.40
N ILE A 460 26.93 26.18 -36.91
CA ILE A 460 25.76 26.72 -36.23
C ILE A 460 25.31 25.65 -35.23
N GLU A 461 25.56 25.86 -33.94
CA GLU A 461 24.89 25.07 -32.89
C GLU A 461 23.38 25.34 -32.96
N HIS A 462 22.61 24.38 -33.45
CA HIS A 462 21.18 24.33 -33.15
C HIS A 462 21.05 23.94 -31.68
N GLY A 463 20.70 24.92 -30.85
CA GLY A 463 20.51 24.72 -29.41
C GLY A 463 19.57 23.55 -29.12
N LYS A 464 19.85 22.81 -28.04
CA LYS A 464 19.07 21.66 -27.54
C LYS A 464 17.58 21.84 -27.85
N GLN A 465 17.01 20.96 -28.66
CA GLN A 465 15.57 20.95 -28.89
C GLN A 465 14.90 20.42 -27.62
N ILE A 466 14.58 21.32 -26.69
CA ILE A 466 13.86 21.00 -25.46
C ILE A 466 12.43 20.64 -25.86
N LEU A 467 12.12 19.35 -25.82
CA LEU A 467 10.78 18.84 -26.09
C LEU A 467 9.87 19.13 -24.89
N VAL A 468 10.38 18.92 -23.68
CA VAL A 468 9.65 19.10 -22.42
C VAL A 468 10.55 19.77 -21.39
N PRO A 469 10.21 20.96 -20.85
CA PRO A 469 10.99 21.58 -19.79
C PRO A 469 11.12 20.67 -18.55
N GLN A 470 12.31 20.63 -17.93
CA GLN A 470 12.54 19.86 -16.70
C GLN A 470 11.53 20.17 -15.59
N LYS A 471 11.09 21.43 -15.47
CA LYS A 471 10.07 21.84 -14.50
C LYS A 471 8.71 21.17 -14.73
N ASP A 472 8.34 20.90 -15.97
CA ASP A 472 7.09 20.25 -16.32
C ASP A 472 7.16 18.74 -16.01
N ILE A 473 8.33 18.12 -16.24
CA ILE A 473 8.64 16.74 -15.85
C ILE A 473 8.60 16.60 -14.32
N GLU A 474 9.22 17.53 -13.60
CA GLU A 474 9.19 17.57 -12.14
C GLU A 474 7.75 17.70 -11.62
N LEU A 475 6.95 18.60 -12.21
CA LEU A 475 5.54 18.76 -11.85
C LEU A 475 4.75 17.47 -12.09
N PHE A 476 4.98 16.79 -13.21
CA PHE A 476 4.34 15.52 -13.53
C PHE A 476 4.71 14.41 -12.52
N ILE A 477 6.00 14.20 -12.26
CA ILE A 477 6.47 13.15 -11.35
C ILE A 477 6.05 13.40 -9.90
N ARG A 478 6.12 14.65 -9.44
CA ARG A 478 5.84 14.98 -8.04
C ARG A 478 4.35 15.20 -7.77
N LYS A 479 3.61 15.79 -8.71
CA LYS A 479 2.22 16.25 -8.49
C LYS A 479 1.19 15.68 -9.47
N GLY A 480 1.59 14.90 -10.47
CA GLY A 480 0.67 14.37 -11.48
C GLY A 480 -0.50 13.59 -10.91
N HIS A 481 -0.30 12.90 -9.78
CA HIS A 481 -1.35 12.14 -9.10
C HIS A 481 -2.53 12.98 -8.56
N PHE A 482 -2.42 14.30 -8.48
CA PHE A 482 -3.55 15.20 -8.13
C PHE A 482 -4.37 15.63 -9.36
N ALA A 483 -3.75 15.58 -10.54
CA ALA A 483 -4.32 16.07 -11.78
C ALA A 483 -5.08 14.99 -12.55
N ILE A 484 -4.82 13.70 -12.28
CA ILE A 484 -5.38 12.56 -13.03
C ILE A 484 -6.89 12.67 -13.21
N GLU A 485 -7.67 12.79 -12.13
CA GLU A 485 -9.13 12.78 -12.23
C GLU A 485 -9.67 14.00 -12.99
N ASN A 486 -9.02 15.16 -12.82
CA ASN A 486 -9.38 16.38 -13.52
C ASN A 486 -9.08 16.28 -15.01
N ASP A 487 -7.87 15.87 -15.36
CA ASP A 487 -7.39 15.82 -16.73
C ASP A 487 -8.12 14.72 -17.52
N GLU A 488 -8.44 13.58 -16.90
CA GLU A 488 -9.30 12.53 -17.49
C GLU A 488 -10.70 13.07 -17.84
N ARG A 489 -11.29 13.86 -16.94
CA ARG A 489 -12.56 14.53 -17.20
C ARG A 489 -12.43 15.54 -18.34
N VAL A 490 -11.35 16.33 -18.37
CA VAL A 490 -11.13 17.34 -19.41
C VAL A 490 -10.98 16.68 -20.78
N ALA A 491 -10.23 15.58 -20.91
CA ALA A 491 -10.10 14.92 -22.20
C ALA A 491 -11.38 14.24 -22.68
N THR A 492 -12.19 13.70 -21.76
CA THR A 492 -13.44 13.02 -22.13
C THR A 492 -14.58 14.00 -22.46
N LYS A 493 -14.61 15.17 -21.82
CA LYS A 493 -15.75 16.12 -21.92
C LYS A 493 -15.39 17.51 -22.46
N GLY A 494 -14.11 17.76 -22.73
CA GLY A 494 -13.59 19.06 -23.13
C GLY A 494 -13.35 20.02 -21.96
N GLU A 495 -12.59 21.08 -22.25
CA GLU A 495 -12.30 22.16 -21.32
C GLU A 495 -13.53 23.01 -20.99
N THR A 496 -13.57 23.54 -19.77
CA THR A 496 -14.59 24.48 -19.31
C THR A 496 -13.95 25.54 -18.43
N LYS A 497 -14.68 26.62 -18.08
CA LYS A 497 -14.18 27.65 -17.14
C LYS A 497 -13.74 27.11 -15.77
N THR A 498 -14.17 25.90 -15.41
CA THR A 498 -13.91 25.28 -14.10
C THR A 498 -12.98 24.07 -14.18
N TYR A 499 -12.81 23.49 -15.36
CA TYR A 499 -11.98 22.31 -15.61
C TYR A 499 -11.10 22.60 -16.83
N GLN A 500 -9.83 22.85 -16.58
CA GLN A 500 -8.75 23.01 -17.55
C GLN A 500 -7.67 21.98 -17.22
N TYR A 501 -6.82 21.63 -18.17
CA TYR A 501 -5.69 20.74 -17.90
C TYR A 501 -4.81 21.32 -16.79
N GLN A 502 -4.58 20.53 -15.75
CA GLN A 502 -3.72 20.93 -14.62
C GLN A 502 -2.25 20.63 -14.92
N LEU A 503 -1.98 19.57 -15.69
CA LEU A 503 -0.64 19.29 -16.19
C LEU A 503 -0.37 20.08 -17.50
N PRO A 504 0.87 20.56 -17.72
CA PRO A 504 1.20 21.37 -18.89
C PRO A 504 0.94 20.62 -20.20
N GLU A 505 0.32 21.26 -21.19
CA GLU A 505 0.08 20.68 -22.53
C GLU A 505 1.37 20.17 -23.20
N LYS A 506 2.51 20.81 -22.89
CA LYS A 506 3.84 20.41 -23.38
C LYS A 506 4.29 19.02 -22.90
N MET A 507 3.63 18.46 -21.89
CA MET A 507 3.84 17.06 -21.49
C MET A 507 3.25 16.07 -22.51
N ALA A 508 2.21 16.44 -23.26
CA ALA A 508 1.50 15.51 -24.15
C ALA A 508 2.42 14.89 -25.23
N PRO A 509 3.30 15.64 -25.93
CA PRO A 509 4.29 15.06 -26.85
C PRO A 509 5.33 14.19 -26.12
N GLY A 510 5.74 14.60 -24.92
CA GLY A 510 6.70 13.88 -24.09
C GLY A 510 6.19 12.53 -23.61
N ILE A 511 4.91 12.42 -23.25
CA ILE A 511 4.32 11.21 -22.66
C ILE A 511 4.33 10.02 -23.63
N TYR A 512 4.15 10.26 -24.93
CA TYR A 512 4.33 9.21 -25.94
C TYR A 512 5.77 8.68 -25.98
N HIS A 513 6.76 9.57 -25.94
CA HIS A 513 8.17 9.19 -25.89
C HIS A 513 8.53 8.50 -24.56
N MET A 514 7.96 8.94 -23.44
CA MET A 514 8.12 8.30 -22.12
C MET A 514 7.56 6.89 -22.10
N SER A 515 6.36 6.67 -22.65
CA SER A 515 5.74 5.35 -22.79
C SER A 515 6.63 4.41 -23.61
N LYS A 516 7.18 4.90 -24.74
CA LYS A 516 8.12 4.14 -25.56
C LYS A 516 9.42 3.78 -24.82
N LEU A 517 9.96 4.69 -24.02
CA LEU A 517 11.15 4.44 -23.20
C LEU A 517 10.88 3.37 -22.12
N LEU A 518 9.70 3.41 -21.48
CA LEU A 518 9.30 2.40 -20.51
C LEU A 518 9.12 1.01 -21.14
N ASP A 519 8.51 0.95 -22.33
CA ASP A 519 8.37 -0.30 -23.08
C ASP A 519 9.75 -0.87 -23.50
N GLN A 520 10.71 0.00 -23.85
CA GLN A 520 12.08 -0.41 -24.13
C GLN A 520 12.83 -0.91 -22.89
N MET A 521 12.61 -0.29 -21.74
CA MET A 521 13.20 -0.70 -20.46
C MET A 521 12.65 -2.05 -19.95
N GLN A 522 11.38 -2.36 -20.21
CA GLN A 522 10.74 -3.58 -19.71
C GLN A 522 11.03 -4.85 -20.51
N GLY A 523 11.74 -4.76 -21.65
CA GLY A 523 12.29 -5.92 -22.34
C GLY A 523 11.31 -7.10 -22.50
N ARG A 524 10.36 -7.00 -23.44
CA ARG A 524 9.32 -8.00 -23.78
C ARG A 524 8.15 -8.10 -22.80
N THR A 525 7.20 -7.17 -22.91
CA THR A 525 5.81 -7.41 -22.51
C THR A 525 4.93 -7.43 -23.75
N SER A 526 4.04 -8.42 -23.85
CA SER A 526 3.05 -8.58 -24.93
C SER A 526 1.87 -7.59 -24.84
N LEU A 527 2.00 -6.57 -23.99
CA LEU A 527 1.05 -5.49 -23.76
C LEU A 527 1.85 -4.20 -23.66
N THR A 528 1.71 -3.34 -24.68
CA THR A 528 2.24 -1.97 -24.72
C THR A 528 1.77 -1.21 -23.48
N THR A 529 2.69 -0.73 -22.64
CA THR A 529 2.34 0.12 -21.51
C THR A 529 2.17 1.54 -22.04
N ILE A 530 0.99 1.82 -22.59
CA ILE A 530 0.62 3.18 -22.98
C ILE A 530 0.38 3.97 -21.69
N LEU A 531 1.28 4.90 -21.37
CA LEU A 531 0.98 5.97 -20.42
C LEU A 531 -0.10 6.82 -21.07
N PHE A 532 -1.36 6.59 -20.70
CA PHE A 532 -2.47 7.42 -21.16
C PHE A 532 -2.43 8.74 -20.38
N TYR A 533 -2.02 9.81 -21.06
CA TYR A 533 -2.43 11.14 -20.67
C TYR A 533 -3.68 11.51 -21.46
N PRO A 534 -4.76 11.91 -20.78
CA PRO A 534 -5.97 12.31 -21.45
C PRO A 534 -5.65 13.63 -22.18
N GLY A 535 -5.57 13.59 -23.52
CA GLY A 535 -5.08 14.72 -24.34
C GLY A 535 -4.06 14.34 -25.40
N SER A 536 -3.52 13.12 -25.38
CA SER A 536 -2.66 12.58 -26.46
C SER A 536 -3.42 12.11 -27.71
N ILE A 537 -4.72 12.36 -27.81
CA ILE A 537 -5.56 11.97 -28.95
C ILE A 537 -5.55 13.06 -30.03
N GLU A 538 -4.37 13.41 -30.52
CA GLU A 538 -4.16 13.92 -31.88
C GLU A 538 -2.84 13.33 -32.38
N GLY A 539 -2.90 12.06 -32.81
CA GLY A 539 -1.76 11.30 -33.31
C GLY A 539 -2.14 9.87 -33.66
#